data_AF-A0A9D5PNP1-F1
#
_entry.id   AF-A0A9D5PNP1-F1
#
_cell.length_a   1.000
_cell.length_b   1.000
_cell.length_c   1.000
_cell.angle_alpha   90.00
_cell.angle_beta   90.00
_cell.angle_gamma   90.00
#
_symmetry.space_group_name_H-M   'P 1'
#
loop_
_entity.id
_entity.type
_entity.pdbx_description
1 polymer ?
#
loop_
_entity_poly.entity_id
_entity_poly.type
_entity_poly.pdbx_seq_one_letter_code
_entity_poly.pdbx_strand_id
1 'polypeptide(L)'
;MKKSVVIIIALIYIASIALVSFFGLQFKVFEEVIPVERIEIINDGQKYSESQGDYIVIRPNEKGELRLKIDYRVYPENASNTKVDFAYEEVDYATVDEYGVVTFSRPGILKVRIIAKDGSNAEDTLLIIATK
;
A
#
# COMPACT_ATOMS: atom_id res chain seq x y z
N MET A 1 34.77 58.03 -5.37
CA MET A 1 34.89 56.75 -6.12
C MET A 1 34.89 57.06 -7.61
N LYS A 2 35.74 56.40 -8.41
CA LYS A 2 35.72 56.59 -9.87
C LYS A 2 34.38 56.09 -10.40
N LYS A 3 33.73 56.85 -11.30
CA LYS A 3 32.41 56.49 -11.87
C LYS A 3 32.37 55.06 -12.42
N SER A 4 33.49 54.59 -12.98
CA SER A 4 33.66 53.22 -13.46
C SER A 4 33.51 52.15 -12.38
N VAL A 5 33.95 52.41 -11.15
CA VAL A 5 33.85 51.44 -10.04
C VAL A 5 32.40 51.22 -9.63
N VAL A 6 31.60 52.29 -9.61
CA VAL A 6 30.17 52.23 -9.26
C VAL A 6 29.39 51.45 -10.32
N ILE A 7 29.71 51.67 -11.60
CA ILE A 7 29.07 50.98 -12.72
C ILE A 7 29.38 49.48 -12.70
N ILE A 8 30.63 49.09 -12.41
CA ILE A 8 31.03 47.68 -12.35
C ILE A 8 30.31 46.94 -11.22
N ILE A 9 30.21 47.55 -10.03
CA ILE A 9 29.50 46.95 -8.89
C ILE A 9 28.01 46.75 -9.23
N ALA A 10 27.37 47.75 -9.86
CA ALA A 10 25.98 47.64 -10.28
C ALA A 10 25.76 46.51 -11.30
N LEU A 11 26.68 46.35 -12.25
CA LEU A 11 26.64 45.26 -13.24
C LEU A 11 26.78 43.88 -12.59
N ILE A 12 27.74 43.72 -11.68
CA ILE A 12 27.94 42.47 -10.95
C ILE A 12 26.71 42.13 -10.10
N TYR A 13 26.11 43.13 -9.44
CA TYR A 13 24.92 42.92 -8.62
C TYR A 13 23.72 42.45 -9.45
N ILE A 14 23.46 43.09 -10.59
CA ILE A 14 22.38 42.68 -11.52
C ILE A 14 22.65 41.29 -12.09
N ALA A 15 23.89 41.00 -12.47
CA ALA A 15 24.29 39.68 -12.96
C ALA A 15 24.10 38.58 -11.89
N SER A 16 24.45 38.88 -10.62
CA SER A 16 24.25 37.96 -9.50
C SER A 16 22.78 37.71 -9.19
N ILE A 17 21.91 38.73 -9.26
CA ILE A 17 20.46 38.54 -9.11
C ILE A 17 19.95 37.64 -10.22
N ALA A 18 20.30 37.91 -11.48
CA ALA A 18 19.90 37.08 -12.60
C ALA A 18 20.39 35.63 -12.44
N LEU A 19 21.62 35.44 -11.96
CA LEU A 19 22.20 34.13 -11.66
C LEU A 19 21.38 33.40 -10.58
N VAL A 20 21.12 34.06 -9.44
CA VAL A 20 20.36 33.47 -8.34
C VAL A 20 18.90 33.20 -8.73
N SER A 21 18.26 34.07 -9.52
CA SER A 21 16.91 33.84 -10.01
C SER A 21 16.83 32.70 -11.05
N PHE A 22 17.86 32.57 -11.89
CA PHE A 22 17.91 31.52 -12.91
C PHE A 22 18.26 30.14 -12.32
N PHE A 23 19.21 30.08 -11.38
CA PHE A 23 19.68 28.84 -10.76
C PHE A 23 18.98 28.48 -9.45
N GLY A 24 18.52 29.47 -8.67
CA GLY A 24 17.91 29.27 -7.35
C GLY A 24 16.49 28.69 -7.38
N LEU A 25 15.83 28.68 -8.54
CA LEU A 25 14.45 28.20 -8.69
C LEU A 25 14.34 26.72 -9.14
N GLN A 26 15.45 26.05 -9.47
CA GLN A 26 15.43 24.74 -10.11
C GLN A 26 15.41 23.55 -9.14
N PHE A 27 15.56 23.77 -7.82
CA PHE A 27 15.39 22.69 -6.84
C PHE A 27 13.91 22.49 -6.50
N LYS A 28 13.16 21.99 -7.47
CA LYS A 28 11.88 21.35 -7.19
C LYS A 28 12.23 19.99 -6.58
N VAL A 29 12.14 19.88 -5.25
CA VAL A 29 12.22 18.59 -4.57
C VAL A 29 11.00 17.81 -5.04
N PHE A 30 11.20 16.94 -6.04
CA PHE A 30 10.19 15.96 -6.39
C PHE A 30 10.18 14.97 -5.24
N GLU A 31 9.11 14.95 -4.45
CA GLU A 31 8.82 13.81 -3.59
C GLU A 31 8.68 12.61 -4.53
N GLU A 32 9.68 11.74 -4.54
CA GLU A 32 9.65 10.51 -5.32
C GLU A 32 8.56 9.62 -4.70
N VAL A 33 7.44 9.48 -5.41
CA VAL A 33 6.35 8.59 -5.02
C VAL A 33 6.78 7.18 -5.40
N ILE A 34 7.05 6.35 -4.40
CA ILE A 34 7.43 4.94 -4.55
C ILE A 34 6.13 4.13 -4.59
N PRO A 35 5.72 3.58 -5.74
CA PRO A 35 4.50 2.80 -5.84
C PRO A 35 4.67 1.41 -5.22
N VAL A 36 3.55 0.81 -4.82
CA VAL A 36 3.49 -0.61 -4.45
C VAL A 36 3.69 -1.45 -5.71
N GLU A 37 4.63 -2.38 -5.68
CA GLU A 37 4.94 -3.29 -6.78
C GLU A 37 4.29 -4.66 -6.58
N ARG A 38 4.16 -5.12 -5.33
CA ARG A 38 3.64 -6.46 -5.01
C ARG A 38 2.97 -6.46 -3.64
N ILE A 39 1.88 -7.21 -3.53
CA ILE A 39 1.27 -7.60 -2.26
C ILE A 39 1.52 -9.11 -2.09
N GLU A 40 1.83 -9.55 -0.87
CA GLU A 40 2.04 -10.96 -0.54
C GLU A 40 1.21 -11.32 0.69
N ILE A 41 0.35 -12.32 0.55
CA ILE A 41 -0.48 -12.82 1.66
C ILE A 41 0.32 -13.84 2.49
N ILE A 42 0.36 -13.64 3.81
CA ILE A 42 1.27 -14.35 4.74
C ILE A 42 0.54 -15.01 5.92
N ASN A 43 -0.59 -15.64 5.66
CA ASN A 43 -1.43 -16.28 6.68
C ASN A 43 -0.93 -17.66 7.18
N ASP A 44 0.39 -17.89 7.17
CA ASP A 44 0.98 -19.14 7.64
C ASP A 44 1.07 -19.18 9.18
N GLY A 45 0.80 -20.35 9.77
CA GLY A 45 0.97 -20.58 11.21
C GLY A 45 -0.10 -20.01 12.15
N GLN A 46 -1.25 -19.53 11.65
CA GLN A 46 -2.37 -19.16 12.52
C GLN A 46 -3.09 -20.43 13.07
N LYS A 47 -3.40 -20.47 14.38
CA LYS A 47 -3.93 -21.66 15.12
C LYS A 47 -5.13 -22.38 14.48
N TYR A 48 -5.95 -21.68 13.70
CA TYR A 48 -7.18 -22.21 13.09
C TYR A 48 -7.19 -22.11 11.57
N SER A 49 -6.03 -21.89 10.96
CA SER A 49 -5.86 -21.66 9.53
C SER A 49 -4.67 -22.46 9.01
N GLU A 50 -4.85 -23.09 7.87
CA GLU A 50 -3.84 -23.92 7.22
C GLU A 50 -3.71 -23.47 5.77
N SER A 51 -2.53 -22.97 5.41
CA SER A 51 -2.22 -22.61 4.02
C SER A 51 -1.89 -23.87 3.23
N GLN A 52 -2.62 -24.10 2.14
CA GLN A 52 -2.43 -25.22 1.22
C GLN A 52 -2.25 -24.68 -0.19
N GLY A 53 -1.07 -24.12 -0.47
CA GLY A 53 -0.75 -23.50 -1.75
C GLY A 53 -1.59 -22.26 -1.99
N ASP A 54 -2.54 -22.33 -2.92
CA ASP A 54 -3.33 -21.18 -3.38
C ASP A 54 -4.56 -20.87 -2.50
N TYR A 55 -4.86 -21.73 -1.51
CA TYR A 55 -6.01 -21.54 -0.63
C TYR A 55 -5.67 -21.74 0.84
N ILE A 56 -6.50 -21.14 1.68
CA ILE A 56 -6.45 -21.28 3.13
C ILE A 56 -7.68 -22.01 3.62
N VAL A 57 -7.47 -23.06 4.40
CA VAL A 57 -8.55 -23.78 5.08
C VAL A 57 -8.66 -23.25 6.50
N ILE A 58 -9.85 -22.78 6.89
CA ILE A 58 -10.13 -22.32 8.24
C ILE A 58 -11.06 -23.28 8.98
N ARG A 59 -10.78 -23.48 10.27
CA ARG A 59 -11.56 -24.32 11.18
C ARG A 59 -12.18 -23.48 12.30
N PRO A 60 -13.24 -23.95 12.97
CA PRO A 60 -13.84 -23.21 14.06
C PRO A 60 -12.84 -22.96 15.19
N ASN A 61 -12.85 -21.75 15.74
CA ASN A 61 -12.08 -21.44 16.94
C ASN A 61 -12.71 -22.07 18.20
N GLU A 62 -12.12 -21.82 19.37
CA GLU A 62 -12.65 -22.32 20.66
C GLU A 62 -14.10 -21.92 20.96
N LYS A 63 -14.61 -20.86 20.33
CA LYS A 63 -15.99 -20.38 20.45
C LYS A 63 -16.91 -20.93 19.35
N GLY A 64 -16.40 -21.74 18.43
CA GLY A 64 -17.13 -22.26 17.28
C GLY A 64 -17.26 -21.27 16.12
N GLU A 65 -16.54 -20.14 16.15
CA GLU A 65 -16.59 -19.13 15.09
C GLU A 65 -15.62 -19.46 13.96
N LEU A 66 -16.07 -19.27 12.71
CA LEU A 66 -15.26 -19.39 11.50
C LEU A 66 -14.75 -18.01 11.11
N ARG A 67 -13.54 -17.66 11.55
CA ARG A 67 -12.96 -16.33 11.37
C ARG A 67 -11.49 -16.39 11.00
N LEU A 68 -11.08 -15.48 10.12
CA LEU A 68 -9.69 -15.32 9.70
C LEU A 68 -9.36 -13.83 9.59
N LYS A 69 -8.23 -13.41 10.17
CA LYS A 69 -7.63 -12.13 9.86
C LYS A 69 -6.67 -12.32 8.70
N ILE A 70 -6.86 -11.62 7.60
CA ILE A 70 -5.91 -11.65 6.47
C ILE A 70 -4.65 -10.88 6.88
N ASP A 71 -3.51 -11.57 6.84
CA ASP A 71 -2.20 -10.98 7.07
C ASP A 71 -1.50 -10.86 5.72
N TYR A 72 -0.92 -9.70 5.44
CA TYR A 72 -0.27 -9.41 4.17
C TYR A 72 0.96 -8.52 4.35
N ARG A 73 1.84 -8.52 3.35
CA ARG A 73 2.97 -7.61 3.21
C ARG A 73 2.88 -6.86 1.90
N VAL A 74 3.39 -5.64 1.92
CA VAL A 74 3.44 -4.75 0.77
C VAL A 74 4.91 -4.53 0.41
N TYR A 75 5.23 -4.65 -0.86
CA TYR A 75 6.57 -4.47 -1.40
C TYR A 75 6.59 -3.37 -2.47
N PRO A 76 7.64 -2.52 -2.48
CA PRO A 76 8.70 -2.47 -1.49
C PRO A 76 8.19 -1.93 -0.14
N GLU A 77 8.89 -2.24 0.96
CA GLU A 77 8.46 -1.84 2.31
C GLU A 77 8.40 -0.32 2.51
N ASN A 78 9.14 0.43 1.68
CA ASN A 78 9.18 1.89 1.66
C ASN A 78 8.24 2.52 0.63
N ALA A 79 7.23 1.79 0.13
CA ALA A 79 6.20 2.37 -0.72
C ALA A 79 5.53 3.57 -0.02
N SER A 80 5.24 4.63 -0.78
CA SER A 80 4.71 5.88 -0.24
C SER A 80 3.33 5.73 0.41
N ASN A 81 2.55 4.72 -0.01
CA ASN A 81 1.28 4.36 0.61
C ASN A 81 1.10 2.84 0.62
N THR A 82 1.17 2.24 1.81
CA THR A 82 1.07 0.79 2.02
C THR A 82 -0.35 0.30 2.34
N LYS A 83 -1.37 1.15 2.22
CA LYS A 83 -2.76 0.77 2.47
C LYS A 83 -3.29 -0.10 1.33
N VAL A 84 -4.21 -1.00 1.68
CA VAL A 84 -4.91 -1.87 0.74
C VAL A 84 -6.42 -1.76 0.94
N ASP A 85 -7.17 -2.08 -0.11
CA ASP A 85 -8.61 -2.30 -0.07
C ASP A 85 -8.92 -3.79 -0.31
N PHE A 86 -10.01 -4.29 0.31
CA PHE A 86 -10.45 -5.67 0.18
C PHE A 86 -11.70 -5.75 -0.71
N ALA A 87 -11.62 -6.52 -1.79
CA ALA A 87 -12.73 -6.78 -2.69
C ALA A 87 -13.09 -8.26 -2.67
N TYR A 88 -14.39 -8.58 -2.57
CA TYR A 88 -14.87 -9.95 -2.52
C TYR A 88 -16.25 -10.05 -3.17
N GLU A 89 -16.66 -11.27 -3.51
CA GLU A 89 -18.02 -11.54 -3.96
C GLU A 89 -18.95 -11.60 -2.76
N GLU A 90 -19.99 -10.75 -2.74
CA GLU A 90 -20.96 -10.75 -1.67
C GLU A 90 -21.73 -12.08 -1.65
N VAL A 91 -21.72 -12.72 -0.48
CA VAL A 91 -22.40 -13.98 -0.23
C VAL A 91 -23.14 -13.90 1.11
N ASP A 92 -24.24 -14.62 1.24
CA ASP A 92 -25.07 -14.60 2.46
C ASP A 92 -24.40 -15.27 3.68
N TYR A 93 -23.29 -15.97 3.46
CA TYR A 93 -22.60 -16.76 4.48
C TYR A 93 -21.25 -16.21 4.93
N ALA A 94 -20.74 -15.12 4.33
CA ALA A 94 -19.45 -14.56 4.68
C ALA A 94 -19.39 -13.05 4.48
N THR A 95 -18.63 -12.38 5.34
CA THR A 95 -18.40 -10.93 5.29
C THR A 95 -16.92 -10.63 5.53
N VAL A 96 -16.39 -9.61 4.86
CA VAL A 96 -15.06 -9.06 5.10
C VAL A 96 -15.20 -7.63 5.60
N ASP A 97 -14.55 -7.31 6.72
CA ASP A 97 -14.54 -5.94 7.26
C ASP A 97 -13.42 -5.07 6.66
N GLU A 98 -13.42 -3.77 6.98
CA GLU A 98 -12.41 -2.80 6.50
C GLU A 98 -10.99 -3.13 6.95
N TYR A 99 -10.84 -3.94 7.99
CA TYR A 99 -9.56 -4.37 8.50
C TYR A 99 -9.10 -5.67 7.85
N GLY A 100 -9.90 -6.33 7.00
CA GLY A 100 -9.55 -7.63 6.42
C GLY A 100 -9.82 -8.81 7.34
N VAL A 101 -10.76 -8.69 8.28
CA VAL A 101 -11.29 -9.85 9.04
C VAL A 101 -12.43 -10.47 8.26
N VAL A 102 -12.26 -11.74 7.90
CA VAL A 102 -13.26 -12.55 7.24
C VAL A 102 -14.02 -13.35 8.29
N THR A 103 -15.35 -13.26 8.27
CA THR A 103 -16.24 -14.01 9.18
C THR A 103 -17.22 -14.82 8.35
N PHE A 104 -17.31 -16.12 8.62
CA PHE A 104 -18.29 -17.02 8.02
C PHE A 104 -19.38 -17.40 9.04
N SER A 105 -20.64 -17.35 8.61
CA SER A 105 -21.79 -17.83 9.40
C SER A 105 -22.03 -19.33 9.24
N ARG A 106 -21.54 -19.92 8.15
CA ARG A 106 -21.57 -21.37 7.85
C ARG A 106 -20.38 -21.76 6.96
N PRO A 107 -20.02 -23.06 6.89
CA PRO A 107 -18.99 -23.54 5.97
C PRO A 107 -19.26 -23.12 4.52
N GLY A 108 -18.20 -22.77 3.80
CA GLY A 108 -18.31 -22.19 2.47
C GLY A 108 -16.95 -21.76 1.92
N ILE A 109 -16.97 -21.24 0.69
CA ILE A 109 -15.78 -20.77 0.00
C ILE A 109 -15.95 -19.29 -0.31
N LEU A 110 -14.92 -18.49 -0.05
CA LEU A 110 -14.89 -17.07 -0.38
C LEU A 110 -13.59 -16.72 -1.08
N LYS A 111 -13.68 -16.01 -2.20
CA LYS A 111 -12.52 -15.44 -2.89
C LYS A 111 -12.39 -13.97 -2.50
N VAL A 112 -11.24 -13.59 -1.95
CA VAL A 112 -10.94 -12.22 -1.53
C VAL A 112 -9.75 -11.72 -2.34
N ARG A 113 -9.86 -10.50 -2.88
CA ARG A 113 -8.79 -9.76 -3.55
C ARG A 113 -8.32 -8.63 -2.65
N ILE A 114 -7.01 -8.47 -2.52
CA ILE A 114 -6.35 -7.39 -1.79
C ILE A 114 -5.73 -6.49 -2.85
N ILE A 115 -6.09 -5.21 -2.86
CA ILE A 115 -5.72 -4.26 -3.91
C ILE A 115 -5.00 -3.07 -3.29
N ALA A 116 -3.86 -2.67 -3.85
CA ALA A 116 -3.11 -1.51 -3.39
C ALA A 116 -3.91 -0.22 -3.59
N LYS A 117 -3.97 0.62 -2.55
CA LYS A 117 -4.76 1.87 -2.55
C LYS A 117 -4.04 3.05 -3.19
N ASP A 118 -2.76 2.90 -3.48
CA ASP A 118 -1.91 3.93 -4.10
C ASP A 118 -2.14 4.09 -5.62
N GLY A 119 -2.95 3.21 -6.22
CA GLY A 119 -3.26 3.23 -7.65
C GLY A 119 -2.24 2.50 -8.52
N SER A 120 -1.29 1.77 -7.93
CA SER A 120 -0.28 1.01 -8.69
C SER A 120 -0.85 -0.24 -9.39
N ASN A 121 -2.09 -0.61 -9.08
CA ASN A 121 -2.76 -1.84 -9.51
C ASN A 121 -2.09 -3.13 -9.01
N ALA A 122 -1.19 -3.06 -8.03
CA ALA A 122 -0.71 -4.25 -7.35
C ALA A 122 -1.87 -4.92 -6.60
N GLU A 123 -2.09 -6.19 -6.85
CA GLU A 123 -3.13 -6.98 -6.20
C GLU A 123 -2.66 -8.40 -5.92
N ASP A 124 -3.26 -9.03 -4.91
CA ASP A 124 -3.11 -10.44 -4.62
C ASP A 124 -4.49 -11.05 -4.32
N THR A 125 -4.65 -12.35 -4.58
CA THR A 125 -5.93 -13.04 -4.42
C THR A 125 -5.76 -14.24 -3.51
N LEU A 126 -6.67 -14.34 -2.54
CA LEU A 126 -6.76 -15.47 -1.63
C LEU A 126 -8.10 -16.19 -1.76
N LEU A 127 -8.06 -17.52 -1.84
CA LEU A 127 -9.24 -18.36 -1.69
C LEU A 127 -9.30 -18.89 -0.25
N ILE A 128 -10.41 -18.64 0.43
CA ILE A 128 -10.65 -19.09 1.81
C ILE A 128 -11.73 -20.16 1.81
N ILE A 129 -11.43 -21.30 2.42
CA ILE A 129 -12.34 -22.43 2.57
C ILE A 129 -12.65 -22.60 4.05
N ALA A 130 -13.87 -22.30 4.45
CA ALA A 130 -14.34 -22.53 5.80
C ALA A 130 -14.93 -23.94 5.92
N THR A 131 -14.32 -24.78 6.76
CA THR A 131 -14.81 -26.12 7.08
C THR A 131 -15.30 -26.20 8.53
N LYS A 132 -16.18 -27.15 8.80
CA LYS A 132 -16.59 -27.51 10.16
C LYS A 132 -15.51 -28.31 10.89
#